data_AF-A0A0S9Q1U3-F1
#
_entry.id   AF-A0A0S9Q1U3-F1
#
_cell.length_a   1.000
_cell.length_b   1.000
_cell.length_c   1.000
_cell.angle_alpha   90.00
_cell.angle_beta   90.00
_cell.angle_gamma   90.00
#
_symmetry.space_group_name_H-M   'P 1'
#
loop_
_entity.id
_entity.type
_entity.pdbx_description
1 polymer ?
#
loop_
_entity_poly.entity_id
_entity_poly.type
_entity_poly.pdbx_seq_one_letter_code
_entity_poly.pdbx_strand_id
1 'polypeptide(L)'
;MTAAALLPPGLRDRVEAAIDSSALALGQFVRNNLEVRTFGRPQLPLAVKWVASEYAHDYMSVNNGLYIGSNNYTWGQGVYVTGISEPISTAMYGRAGVVARFDPSAWRCFDARTMTNQRIYLRWLKAQPNYSEALLTVHSGHWLQILRNHFREQFKIDVVLFRPDEYDTPGWYTDPQHTWLAVSDWTPFGTLAEKWSQRFVDARLAAVAEEDFRADPGVLTRSPNLTLSAASPHHGGLATAVKMAYSNGTVLRIPS
;
A
#
# COMPACT_ATOMS: atom_id res chain seq x y z
N MET A 1 -20.29 -6.64 -19.32
CA MET A 1 -19.68 -7.02 -20.62
C MET A 1 -19.55 -5.77 -21.46
N THR A 2 -18.36 -5.16 -21.48
CA THR A 2 -18.07 -3.97 -22.28
C THR A 2 -17.09 -4.40 -23.37
N ALA A 3 -17.43 -4.07 -24.62
CA ALA A 3 -16.51 -4.13 -25.75
C ALA A 3 -15.19 -3.50 -25.31
N ALA A 4 -14.07 -4.21 -25.48
CA ALA A 4 -12.75 -3.65 -25.20
C ALA A 4 -12.64 -2.35 -26.00
N ALA A 5 -12.74 -1.21 -25.32
CA ALA A 5 -12.56 0.08 -25.97
C ALA A 5 -11.22 0.01 -26.67
N LEU A 6 -11.23 0.23 -27.98
CA LEU A 6 -10.00 0.24 -28.77
C LEU A 6 -9.14 1.37 -28.21
N LEU A 7 -8.11 0.99 -27.46
CA LEU A 7 -7.15 1.94 -26.93
C LEU A 7 -6.53 2.72 -28.10
N PRO A 8 -6.15 4.00 -27.89
CA PRO A 8 -5.38 4.73 -28.87
C PRO A 8 -4.20 3.91 -29.40
N PRO A 9 -3.88 4.00 -30.71
CA PRO A 9 -2.79 3.21 -31.30
C PRO A 9 -1.50 3.30 -30.49
N GLY A 10 -0.90 2.14 -30.19
CA GLY A 10 0.34 2.01 -29.43
C GLY A 10 0.24 2.31 -27.92
N LEU A 11 -0.94 2.65 -27.38
CA LEU A 11 -1.07 2.89 -25.94
C LEU A 11 -0.95 1.59 -25.13
N ARG A 12 -1.52 0.48 -25.62
CA ARG A 12 -1.36 -0.84 -25.01
C ARG A 12 0.12 -1.20 -24.87
N ASP A 13 0.87 -1.12 -25.96
CA ASP A 13 2.30 -1.46 -25.98
C ASP A 13 3.12 -0.57 -25.05
N ARG A 14 2.75 0.71 -24.92
CA ARG A 14 3.37 1.63 -23.94
C ARG A 14 3.09 1.24 -22.49
N VAL A 15 1.88 0.75 -22.19
CA VAL A 15 1.56 0.25 -20.83
C VAL A 15 2.35 -1.03 -20.56
N GLU A 16 2.39 -1.97 -21.51
CA GLU A 16 3.17 -3.20 -21.37
C GLU A 16 4.67 -2.90 -21.17
N ALA A 17 5.25 -2.02 -21.98
CA ALA A 17 6.64 -1.59 -21.81
C ALA A 17 6.89 -0.87 -20.47
N ALA A 18 5.91 -0.10 -19.98
CA ALA A 18 5.98 0.51 -18.65
C ALA A 18 5.96 -0.56 -17.55
N ILE A 19 5.19 -1.64 -17.71
CA ILE A 19 5.15 -2.76 -16.77
C ILE A 19 6.50 -3.49 -16.75
N ASP A 20 7.04 -3.83 -17.93
CA ASP A 20 8.32 -4.54 -18.05
C ASP A 20 9.47 -3.73 -17.45
N SER A 21 9.53 -2.43 -17.74
CA SER A 21 10.57 -1.54 -17.18
C SER A 21 10.42 -1.30 -15.67
N SER A 22 9.22 -1.48 -15.10
CA SER A 22 8.97 -1.35 -13.67
C SER A 22 9.52 -2.53 -12.85
N ALA A 23 9.88 -3.65 -13.47
CA ALA A 23 10.44 -4.81 -12.79
C ALA A 23 11.74 -4.48 -12.02
N LEU A 24 12.57 -3.58 -12.55
CA LEU A 24 13.79 -3.14 -11.89
C LEU A 24 13.51 -2.42 -10.57
N ALA A 25 12.50 -1.53 -10.58
CA ALA A 25 12.07 -0.78 -9.42
C ALA A 25 11.49 -1.69 -8.33
N LEU A 26 10.66 -2.67 -8.72
CA LEU A 26 10.17 -3.69 -7.79
C LEU A 26 11.33 -4.51 -7.20
N GLY A 27 12.29 -4.94 -8.03
CA GLY A 27 13.46 -5.68 -7.57
C GLY A 27 14.31 -4.90 -6.55
N GLN A 28 14.45 -3.58 -6.72
CA GLN A 28 15.12 -2.72 -5.74
C GLN A 28 14.32 -2.62 -4.44
N PHE A 29 13.00 -2.41 -4.53
CA PHE A 29 12.13 -2.41 -3.37
C PHE A 29 12.25 -3.72 -2.58
N VAL A 30 12.21 -4.87 -3.26
CA VAL A 30 12.34 -6.19 -2.62
C VAL A 30 13.65 -6.31 -1.85
N ARG A 31 14.78 -5.96 -2.46
CA ARG A 31 16.11 -6.03 -1.80
C ARG A 31 16.17 -5.18 -0.53
N ASN A 32 15.59 -4.00 -0.54
CA ASN A 32 15.58 -3.10 0.62
C ASN A 32 14.71 -3.62 1.77
N ASN A 33 13.76 -4.50 1.47
CA ASN A 33 12.71 -4.92 2.39
C ASN A 33 12.81 -6.39 2.83
N LEU A 34 13.91 -7.09 2.51
CA LEU A 34 14.12 -8.47 2.93
C LEU A 34 14.06 -8.62 4.47
N GLU A 35 13.44 -9.70 4.94
CA GLU A 35 13.44 -10.10 6.35
C GLU A 35 14.86 -10.40 6.85
N VAL A 36 15.05 -10.51 8.17
CA VAL A 36 16.31 -11.03 8.71
C VAL A 36 16.44 -12.51 8.34
N ARG A 37 17.61 -12.90 7.81
CA ARG A 37 17.86 -14.27 7.37
C ARG A 37 17.58 -15.24 8.52
N THR A 38 16.66 -16.16 8.27
CA THR A 38 16.23 -17.19 9.21
C THR A 38 16.68 -18.54 8.69
N PHE A 39 17.22 -19.41 9.56
CA PHE A 39 17.74 -20.72 9.15
C PHE A 39 16.62 -21.59 8.55
N GLY A 40 16.85 -22.15 7.36
CA GLY A 40 15.99 -23.18 6.77
C GLY A 40 14.79 -22.70 5.94
N ARG A 41 14.60 -21.38 5.72
CA ARG A 41 13.52 -20.87 4.85
C ARG A 41 14.02 -19.82 3.83
N PRO A 42 13.37 -19.69 2.65
CA PRO A 42 13.65 -18.61 1.72
C PRO A 42 13.44 -17.25 2.40
N GLN A 43 14.36 -16.32 2.16
CA GLN A 43 14.25 -14.95 2.65
C GLN A 43 13.24 -14.20 1.78
N LEU A 44 12.11 -13.81 2.36
CA LEU A 44 11.07 -13.04 1.67
C LEU A 44 11.12 -11.56 2.07
N PRO A 45 10.71 -10.63 1.18
CA PRO A 45 10.48 -9.25 1.56
C PRO A 45 9.31 -9.13 2.56
N LEU A 46 9.42 -8.13 3.43
CA LEU A 46 8.41 -7.76 4.40
C LEU A 46 7.72 -6.46 3.98
N ALA A 47 6.40 -6.44 4.15
CA ALA A 47 5.58 -5.26 4.01
C ALA A 47 4.90 -4.94 5.34
N VAL A 48 4.57 -3.66 5.54
CA VAL A 48 3.86 -3.17 6.72
C VAL A 48 2.53 -2.56 6.30
N LYS A 49 1.45 -2.96 6.98
CA LYS A 49 0.15 -2.32 6.92
C LYS A 49 -0.19 -1.76 8.29
N TRP A 50 -0.50 -0.47 8.36
CA TRP A 50 -1.05 0.14 9.56
C TRP A 50 -2.57 0.01 9.54
N VAL A 51 -3.14 -0.58 10.59
CA VAL A 51 -4.59 -0.77 10.77
C VAL A 51 -5.08 -0.03 12.01
N ALA A 52 -6.38 0.30 12.04
CA ALA A 52 -7.00 0.85 13.23
C ALA A 52 -6.84 -0.12 14.41
N SER A 53 -6.62 0.41 15.61
CA SER A 53 -6.33 -0.40 16.82
C SER A 53 -7.41 -1.42 17.14
N GLU A 54 -8.66 -1.14 16.79
CA GLU A 54 -9.79 -2.07 16.96
C GLU A 54 -9.60 -3.38 16.17
N TYR A 55 -8.90 -3.35 15.03
CA TYR A 55 -8.60 -4.53 14.21
C TYR A 55 -7.29 -5.22 14.61
N ALA A 56 -6.55 -4.71 15.59
CA ALA A 56 -5.26 -5.29 15.99
C ALA A 56 -5.42 -6.74 16.50
N HIS A 57 -6.57 -7.05 17.11
CA HIS A 57 -6.88 -8.38 17.64
C HIS A 57 -6.87 -9.47 16.55
N ASP A 58 -7.27 -9.14 15.31
CA ASP A 58 -7.25 -10.05 14.16
C ASP A 58 -5.83 -10.50 13.77
N TYR A 59 -4.81 -9.78 14.24
CA TYR A 59 -3.39 -10.00 13.91
C TYR A 59 -2.54 -10.31 15.15
N MET A 60 -3.16 -10.56 16.31
CA MET A 60 -2.42 -10.97 17.52
C MET A 60 -1.79 -12.35 17.39
N SER A 61 -2.37 -13.21 16.55
CA SER A 61 -1.79 -14.48 16.13
C SER A 61 -1.45 -14.44 14.64
N VAL A 62 -0.55 -15.33 14.23
CA VAL A 62 -0.18 -15.49 12.82
C VAL A 62 -1.42 -15.88 12.03
N ASN A 63 -1.72 -15.11 10.98
CA ASN A 63 -2.81 -15.41 10.06
C ASN A 63 -2.32 -15.44 8.60
N ASN A 64 -3.23 -15.82 7.70
CA ASN A 64 -2.92 -16.11 6.30
C ASN A 64 -3.05 -14.89 5.37
N GLY A 65 -3.13 -13.65 5.87
CA GLY A 65 -3.27 -12.54 4.95
C GLY A 65 -3.47 -11.16 5.55
N LEU A 66 -3.50 -10.19 4.65
CA LEU A 66 -3.89 -8.82 4.96
C LEU A 66 -5.27 -8.54 4.36
N TYR A 67 -6.08 -7.74 5.05
CA TYR A 67 -7.36 -7.33 4.50
C TYR A 67 -7.17 -6.42 3.26
N ILE A 68 -7.97 -6.65 2.23
CA ILE A 68 -8.02 -5.92 0.97
C ILE A 68 -8.93 -4.70 1.18
N GLY A 69 -8.35 -3.51 0.99
CA GLY A 69 -9.12 -2.28 1.01
C GLY A 69 -9.99 -2.16 -0.24
N SER A 70 -11.28 -1.86 -0.06
CA SER A 70 -12.26 -1.69 -1.14
C SER A 70 -12.89 -0.29 -1.17
N ASN A 71 -12.39 0.66 -0.37
CA ASN A 71 -12.82 2.05 -0.38
C ASN A 71 -12.24 2.81 -1.60
N ASN A 72 -12.52 4.11 -1.69
CA ASN A 72 -12.06 5.03 -2.74
C ASN A 72 -10.54 5.32 -2.69
N TYR A 73 -9.71 4.31 -2.44
CA TYR A 73 -8.26 4.43 -2.39
C TYR A 73 -7.64 4.74 -3.77
N THR A 74 -6.43 5.29 -3.75
CA THR A 74 -5.68 5.86 -4.89
C THR A 74 -5.55 4.95 -6.09
N TRP A 75 -5.48 3.63 -5.87
CA TRP A 75 -5.33 2.60 -6.90
C TRP A 75 -6.44 1.56 -6.87
N GLY A 76 -7.59 1.95 -6.31
CA GLY A 76 -8.77 1.12 -6.22
C GLY A 76 -8.64 0.00 -5.19
N GLN A 77 -9.18 -1.16 -5.50
CA GLN A 77 -9.20 -2.33 -4.63
C GLN A 77 -7.81 -2.95 -4.52
N GLY A 78 -7.35 -3.23 -3.30
CA GLY A 78 -6.06 -3.88 -3.10
C GLY A 78 -5.60 -3.86 -1.66
N VAL A 79 -4.50 -4.55 -1.40
CA VAL A 79 -3.78 -4.41 -0.13
C VAL A 79 -2.81 -3.24 -0.24
N TYR A 80 -3.04 -2.23 0.60
CA TYR A 80 -2.20 -1.04 0.70
C TYR A 80 -1.17 -1.22 1.80
N VAL A 81 0.11 -1.22 1.43
CA VAL A 81 1.25 -1.44 2.33
C VAL A 81 2.42 -0.55 1.97
N THR A 82 3.34 -0.40 2.91
CA THR A 82 4.69 0.13 2.70
C THR A 82 5.73 -0.98 2.84
N GLY A 83 6.96 -0.73 2.43
CA GLY A 83 8.11 -1.58 2.75
C GLY A 83 8.55 -1.39 4.20
N ILE A 84 9.09 -2.45 4.81
CA ILE A 84 9.69 -2.40 6.15
C ILE A 84 10.88 -1.43 6.29
N SER A 85 11.49 -1.01 5.17
CA SER A 85 12.50 0.07 5.12
C SER A 85 11.93 1.44 5.46
N GLU A 86 10.61 1.61 5.33
CA GLU A 86 9.84 2.81 5.66
C GLU A 86 8.71 2.41 6.63
N PRO A 87 9.05 1.86 7.81
CA PRO A 87 8.16 1.00 8.60
C PRO A 87 6.96 1.73 9.22
N ILE A 88 7.02 3.06 9.33
CA ILE A 88 5.94 3.89 9.86
C ILE A 88 5.24 4.72 8.79
N SER A 89 5.65 4.58 7.53
CA SER A 89 4.92 5.17 6.42
C SER A 89 3.52 4.57 6.40
N THR A 90 2.47 5.39 6.38
CA THR A 90 1.03 5.04 6.58
C THR A 90 0.54 4.93 8.03
N ALA A 91 1.38 5.14 9.05
CA ALA A 91 0.93 5.13 10.44
C ALA A 91 -0.08 6.24 10.77
N MET A 92 -0.25 7.25 9.89
CA MET A 92 -1.35 8.22 10.02
C MET A 92 -2.75 7.57 9.89
N TYR A 93 -2.88 6.40 9.24
CA TYR A 93 -4.15 5.70 9.02
C TYR A 93 -4.49 4.64 10.09
N GLY A 94 -3.59 4.38 11.02
CA GLY A 94 -3.78 3.35 12.05
C GLY A 94 -2.60 3.27 13.00
N ARG A 95 -2.78 2.66 14.17
CA ARG A 95 -1.74 2.56 15.21
C ARG A 95 -1.22 1.15 15.44
N ALA A 96 -1.75 0.17 14.70
CA ALA A 96 -1.30 -1.21 14.76
C ALA A 96 -0.56 -1.56 13.46
N GLY A 97 0.76 -1.66 13.53
CA GLY A 97 1.63 -2.05 12.42
C GLY A 97 1.67 -3.57 12.28
N VAL A 98 0.94 -4.07 11.29
CA VAL A 98 0.91 -5.48 10.90
C VAL A 98 1.98 -5.72 9.84
N VAL A 99 2.87 -6.66 10.10
CA VAL A 99 3.95 -7.03 9.17
C VAL A 99 3.64 -8.40 8.57
N ALA A 100 3.86 -8.54 7.26
CA ALA A 100 3.63 -9.78 6.54
C ALA A 100 4.73 -10.02 5.49
N ARG A 101 4.95 -11.30 5.16
CA ARG A 101 5.82 -11.70 4.03
C ARG A 101 5.01 -11.71 2.74
N PHE A 102 5.68 -11.48 1.62
CA PHE A 102 5.10 -11.68 0.29
C PHE A 102 6.15 -12.22 -0.69
N ASP A 103 5.70 -12.90 -1.74
CA ASP A 103 6.56 -13.37 -2.83
C ASP A 103 6.18 -12.65 -4.14
N PRO A 104 7.03 -11.72 -4.63
CA PRO A 104 6.76 -10.96 -5.84
C PRO A 104 7.41 -11.53 -7.09
N SER A 105 7.98 -12.75 -7.05
CA SER A 105 8.79 -13.33 -8.14
C SER A 105 8.13 -13.33 -9.52
N ALA A 106 6.80 -13.45 -9.57
CA ALA A 106 6.01 -13.44 -10.81
C ALA A 106 5.11 -12.20 -10.96
N TRP A 107 5.31 -11.15 -10.16
CA TRP A 107 4.41 -10.00 -10.15
C TRP A 107 4.68 -9.06 -11.32
N ARG A 108 3.60 -8.69 -12.02
CA ARG A 108 3.58 -7.59 -12.98
C ARG A 108 3.45 -6.26 -12.24
N CYS A 109 4.50 -5.46 -12.30
CA CYS A 109 4.59 -4.19 -11.59
C CYS A 109 4.25 -3.01 -12.51
N PHE A 110 3.53 -2.01 -12.00
CA PHE A 110 3.45 -0.70 -12.65
C PHE A 110 3.98 0.37 -11.69
N ASP A 111 5.11 1.00 -12.02
CA ASP A 111 5.72 2.04 -11.19
C ASP A 111 5.14 3.42 -11.52
N ALA A 112 4.09 3.81 -10.81
CA ALA A 112 3.43 5.10 -10.93
C ALA A 112 4.15 6.24 -10.18
N ARG A 113 5.37 6.03 -9.66
CA ARG A 113 6.19 7.12 -9.07
C ARG A 113 6.86 7.97 -10.14
N THR A 114 7.01 7.44 -11.36
CA THR A 114 7.64 8.17 -12.46
C THR A 114 6.63 9.01 -13.23
N MET A 115 7.03 10.23 -13.62
CA MET A 115 6.18 11.14 -14.41
C MET A 115 5.79 10.51 -15.76
N THR A 116 6.67 9.70 -16.36
CA THR A 116 6.41 8.99 -17.62
C THR A 116 5.26 8.00 -17.47
N ASN A 117 5.29 7.14 -16.45
CA ASN A 117 4.25 6.13 -16.24
C ASN A 117 2.93 6.78 -15.80
N GLN A 118 2.97 7.82 -14.98
CA GLN A 118 1.78 8.62 -14.65
C GLN A 118 1.09 9.16 -15.90
N ARG A 119 1.86 9.73 -16.85
CA ARG A 119 1.30 10.22 -18.13
C ARG A 119 0.72 9.11 -18.98
N ILE A 120 1.30 7.90 -18.97
CA ILE A 120 0.75 6.73 -19.67
C ILE A 120 -0.60 6.34 -19.06
N TYR A 121 -0.68 6.22 -17.74
CA TYR A 121 -1.94 5.94 -17.04
C TYR A 121 -2.99 7.02 -17.31
N LEU A 122 -2.64 8.32 -17.23
CA LEU A 122 -3.58 9.40 -17.51
C LEU A 122 -4.08 9.41 -18.95
N ARG A 123 -3.26 9.01 -19.93
CA ARG A 123 -3.69 8.81 -21.32
C ARG A 123 -4.67 7.65 -21.44
N TRP A 124 -4.41 6.54 -20.73
CA TRP A 124 -5.34 5.42 -20.67
C TRP A 124 -6.67 5.84 -20.02
N LEU A 125 -6.62 6.58 -18.92
CA LEU A 125 -7.79 7.04 -18.18
C LEU A 125 -8.67 7.95 -19.05
N LYS A 126 -8.06 8.89 -19.79
CA LYS A 126 -8.75 9.77 -20.74
C LYS A 126 -9.40 9.05 -21.92
N ALA A 127 -8.90 7.86 -22.26
CA ALA A 127 -9.44 7.06 -23.36
C ALA A 127 -10.67 6.23 -22.94
N GLN A 128 -11.03 6.21 -21.65
CA GLN A 128 -12.15 5.41 -21.17
C GLN A 128 -13.49 6.08 -21.53
N PRO A 129 -14.51 5.32 -21.98
CA PRO A 129 -15.81 5.88 -22.37
C PRO A 129 -16.46 6.74 -21.27
N ASN A 130 -16.29 6.32 -20.01
CA ASN A 130 -16.91 6.97 -18.87
C ASN A 130 -15.99 8.03 -18.22
N TYR A 131 -14.91 8.45 -18.88
CA TYR A 131 -13.95 9.40 -18.31
C TYR A 131 -14.60 10.72 -17.90
N SER A 132 -15.42 11.30 -18.78
CA SER A 132 -16.08 12.59 -18.50
C SER A 132 -17.04 12.48 -17.31
N GLU A 133 -17.83 11.41 -17.25
CA GLU A 133 -18.73 11.16 -16.12
C GLU A 133 -17.95 10.95 -14.82
N ALA A 134 -16.86 10.17 -14.88
CA ALA A 134 -16.01 9.91 -13.72
C ALA A 134 -15.40 11.19 -13.13
N LEU A 135 -15.23 12.27 -13.91
CA LEU A 135 -14.69 13.55 -13.43
C LEU A 135 -15.72 14.58 -13.01
N LEU A 136 -16.94 14.53 -13.58
CA LEU A 136 -17.92 15.61 -13.45
C LEU A 136 -19.07 15.28 -12.49
N THR A 137 -19.03 14.11 -11.84
CA THR A 137 -20.08 13.64 -10.93
C THR A 137 -19.68 13.78 -9.46
N VAL A 138 -20.67 13.94 -8.58
CA VAL A 138 -20.45 13.90 -7.12
C VAL A 138 -19.88 12.55 -6.64
N HIS A 139 -20.01 11.50 -7.46
CA HIS A 139 -19.47 10.16 -7.23
C HIS A 139 -18.10 9.92 -7.86
N SER A 140 -17.33 10.97 -8.19
CA SER A 140 -16.04 10.84 -8.86
C SER A 140 -15.07 9.88 -8.18
N GLY A 141 -15.03 9.85 -6.85
CA GLY A 141 -14.19 8.90 -6.11
C GLY A 141 -14.48 7.44 -6.46
N HIS A 142 -15.76 7.07 -6.49
CA HIS A 142 -16.22 5.73 -6.84
C HIS A 142 -15.92 5.38 -8.30
N TRP A 143 -16.20 6.28 -9.24
CA TRP A 143 -15.92 6.02 -10.66
C TRP A 143 -14.42 5.92 -10.95
N LEU A 144 -13.59 6.78 -10.36
CA LEU A 144 -12.14 6.70 -10.51
C LEU A 144 -11.60 5.40 -9.90
N GLN A 145 -12.16 4.95 -8.77
CA GLN A 145 -11.85 3.64 -8.19
C GLN A 145 -12.12 2.50 -9.19
N ILE A 146 -13.30 2.48 -9.82
CA ILE A 146 -13.65 1.49 -10.85
C ILE A 146 -12.66 1.53 -12.02
N LEU A 147 -12.32 2.72 -12.52
CA LEU A 147 -11.38 2.85 -13.63
C LEU A 147 -9.96 2.40 -13.25
N ARG A 148 -9.53 2.60 -12.00
CA ARG A 148 -8.23 2.08 -11.51
C ARG A 148 -8.22 0.56 -11.40
N ASN A 149 -9.31 -0.03 -10.91
CA ASN A 149 -9.49 -1.48 -10.92
C ASN A 149 -9.42 -2.00 -12.35
N HIS A 150 -10.17 -1.38 -13.27
CA HIS A 150 -10.22 -1.76 -14.66
C HIS A 150 -8.84 -1.68 -15.34
N PHE A 151 -8.06 -0.63 -15.05
CA PHE A 151 -6.68 -0.53 -15.53
C PHE A 151 -5.84 -1.74 -15.09
N ARG A 152 -5.86 -2.06 -13.79
CA ARG A 152 -5.10 -3.20 -13.26
C ARG A 152 -5.59 -4.51 -13.85
N GLU A 153 -6.90 -4.71 -13.96
CA GLU A 153 -7.53 -5.91 -14.55
C GLU A 153 -7.22 -6.10 -16.04
N GLN A 154 -7.20 -5.01 -16.80
CA GLN A 154 -6.94 -5.02 -18.25
C GLN A 154 -5.50 -5.43 -18.56
N PHE A 155 -4.54 -5.00 -17.73
CA PHE A 155 -3.11 -5.24 -17.94
C PHE A 155 -2.51 -6.28 -16.99
N LYS A 156 -3.36 -6.93 -16.18
CA LYS A 156 -2.98 -7.94 -15.18
C LYS A 156 -1.85 -7.44 -14.27
N ILE A 157 -2.00 -6.23 -13.73
CA ILE A 157 -0.99 -5.62 -12.85
C ILE A 157 -1.16 -6.18 -11.45
N ASP A 158 -0.15 -6.85 -10.93
CA ASP A 158 -0.14 -7.43 -9.59
C ASP A 158 0.22 -6.42 -8.50
N VAL A 159 1.02 -5.40 -8.83
CA VAL A 159 1.40 -4.36 -7.88
C VAL A 159 1.56 -3.02 -8.58
N VAL A 160 1.06 -1.96 -7.94
CA VAL A 160 1.38 -0.59 -8.32
C VAL A 160 2.30 0.00 -7.25
N LEU A 161 3.47 0.49 -7.65
CA LEU A 161 4.32 1.33 -6.80
C LEU A 161 3.91 2.78 -6.98
N PHE A 162 3.67 3.50 -5.90
CA PHE A 162 3.27 4.91 -5.98
C PHE A 162 3.82 5.71 -4.80
N ARG A 163 3.86 7.04 -4.95
CA ARG A 163 4.21 7.95 -3.86
C ARG A 163 2.97 8.17 -2.98
N PRO A 164 3.16 8.46 -1.69
CA PRO A 164 2.07 8.93 -0.85
C PRO A 164 1.32 10.07 -1.51
N ASP A 165 0.00 9.96 -1.54
CA ASP A 165 -0.92 11.02 -1.98
C ASP A 165 -1.52 11.80 -0.80
N GLU A 166 -1.34 11.30 0.42
CA GLU A 166 -1.53 12.04 1.66
C GLU A 166 -0.27 11.90 2.53
N TYR A 167 0.04 12.96 3.26
CA TYR A 167 1.17 13.01 4.19
C TYR A 167 0.83 14.00 5.29
N ASP A 168 1.29 13.70 6.50
CA ASP A 168 1.13 14.63 7.61
C ASP A 168 2.02 15.85 7.37
N THR A 169 1.48 17.06 7.58
CA THR A 169 2.21 18.32 7.33
C THR A 169 3.57 18.38 8.02
N PRO A 170 3.75 17.84 9.23
CA PRO A 170 5.05 17.77 9.88
C PRO A 170 6.02 16.70 9.33
N GLY A 171 5.56 15.77 8.50
CA GLY A 171 6.37 14.68 7.94
C GLY A 171 6.85 13.65 8.96
N TRP A 172 6.13 13.46 10.06
CA TRP A 172 6.46 12.53 11.15
C TRP A 172 6.34 11.08 10.72
N TYR A 173 5.31 10.73 9.94
CA TYR A 173 5.05 9.34 9.54
C TYR A 173 5.38 9.09 8.08
N THR A 174 5.02 10.02 7.22
CA THR A 174 5.09 9.80 5.78
C THR A 174 5.87 10.91 5.09
N ASP A 175 7.01 10.52 4.52
CA ASP A 175 7.77 11.34 3.59
C ASP A 175 7.16 11.19 2.17
N PRO A 176 6.94 12.27 1.42
CA PRO A 176 6.45 12.21 0.03
C PRO A 176 7.32 11.38 -0.95
N GLN A 177 8.57 11.06 -0.59
CA GLN A 177 9.45 10.19 -1.36
C GLN A 177 9.34 8.70 -1.01
N HIS A 178 8.57 8.36 0.03
CA HIS A 178 8.29 6.97 0.39
C HIS A 178 7.62 6.21 -0.76
N THR A 179 7.68 4.88 -0.69
CA THR A 179 7.12 3.98 -1.69
C THR A 179 5.98 3.15 -1.09
N TRP A 180 4.76 3.47 -1.52
CA TRP A 180 3.57 2.69 -1.20
C TRP A 180 3.27 1.68 -2.30
N LEU A 181 2.65 0.57 -1.90
CA LEU A 181 2.26 -0.53 -2.77
C LEU A 181 0.74 -0.67 -2.70
N ALA A 182 0.12 -0.82 -3.87
CA ALA A 182 -1.23 -1.36 -3.99
C ALA A 182 -1.14 -2.74 -4.66
N VAL A 183 -1.29 -3.81 -3.87
CA VAL A 183 -1.18 -5.19 -4.33
C VAL A 183 -2.54 -5.75 -4.74
N SER A 184 -2.56 -6.46 -5.87
CA SER A 184 -3.74 -7.12 -6.45
C SER A 184 -3.80 -8.58 -6.02
N ASP A 185 -4.95 -8.96 -5.48
CA ASP A 185 -5.39 -10.34 -5.46
C ASP A 185 -6.39 -10.55 -6.59
N TRP A 186 -6.42 -11.77 -7.12
CA TRP A 186 -7.21 -12.09 -8.31
C TRP A 186 -8.24 -13.17 -7.99
N THR A 187 -9.45 -12.99 -8.51
CA THR A 187 -10.43 -14.06 -8.58
C THR A 187 -10.06 -15.03 -9.70
N PRO A 188 -10.62 -16.26 -9.71
CA PRO A 188 -10.48 -17.18 -10.84
C PRO A 188 -10.97 -16.61 -12.19
N PHE A 189 -11.78 -15.56 -12.17
CA PHE A 189 -12.32 -14.90 -13.35
C PHE A 189 -11.43 -13.76 -13.88
N GLY A 190 -10.28 -13.51 -13.23
CA GLY A 190 -9.34 -12.48 -13.64
C GLY A 190 -9.77 -11.04 -13.31
N THR A 191 -10.67 -10.88 -12.34
CA THR A 191 -11.02 -9.61 -11.68
C THR A 191 -10.32 -9.48 -10.33
N LEU A 192 -10.27 -8.28 -9.76
CA LEU A 192 -9.69 -8.08 -8.43
C LEU A 192 -10.54 -8.76 -7.34
N ALA A 193 -9.87 -9.48 -6.43
CA ALA A 193 -10.50 -10.16 -5.29
C ALA A 193 -10.70 -9.21 -4.11
N GLU A 194 -11.61 -9.59 -3.21
CA GLU A 194 -11.98 -8.84 -2.00
C GLU A 194 -11.63 -9.62 -0.73
N LYS A 195 -11.82 -8.98 0.44
CA LYS A 195 -11.64 -9.56 1.77
C LYS A 195 -10.17 -9.82 2.12
N TRP A 196 -9.73 -11.07 2.18
CA TRP A 196 -8.40 -11.42 2.67
C TRP A 196 -7.49 -11.78 1.50
N SER A 197 -6.35 -11.09 1.41
CA SER A 197 -5.34 -11.36 0.42
C SER A 197 -4.58 -12.63 0.74
N GLN A 198 -4.38 -13.48 -0.26
CA GLN A 198 -3.48 -14.65 -0.19
C GLN A 198 -2.06 -14.34 -0.67
N ARG A 199 -1.80 -13.12 -1.18
CA ARG A 199 -0.46 -12.65 -1.58
C ARG A 199 0.47 -12.38 -0.39
N PHE A 200 -0.09 -12.23 0.79
CA PHE A 200 0.64 -11.98 2.04
C PHE A 200 0.46 -13.16 2.96
N VAL A 201 1.55 -13.58 3.60
CA VAL A 201 1.57 -14.72 4.52
C VAL A 201 2.28 -14.34 5.82
N ASP A 202 1.98 -15.08 6.87
CA ASP A 202 2.44 -14.84 8.23
C ASP A 202 2.16 -13.41 8.73
N ALA A 203 1.00 -12.85 8.39
CA ALA A 203 0.66 -11.51 8.84
C ALA A 203 0.45 -11.52 10.36
N ARG A 204 1.12 -10.60 11.06
CA ARG A 204 1.03 -10.45 12.52
C ARG A 204 1.35 -9.03 12.96
N LEU A 205 0.80 -8.64 14.10
CA LEU A 205 1.13 -7.40 14.78
C LEU A 205 2.62 -7.42 15.19
N ALA A 206 3.37 -6.41 14.77
CA ALA A 206 4.79 -6.28 15.10
C ALA A 206 5.19 -4.88 15.57
N ALA A 207 4.33 -3.88 15.39
CA ALA A 207 4.56 -2.52 15.87
C ALA A 207 3.27 -1.87 16.38
N VAL A 208 3.39 -0.99 17.38
CA VAL A 208 2.31 -0.12 17.87
C VAL A 208 2.86 1.29 18.04
N ALA A 209 2.16 2.29 17.49
CA ALA A 209 2.45 3.71 17.72
C ALA A 209 1.70 4.20 18.97
N GLU A 210 2.44 4.71 19.97
CA GLU A 210 1.90 4.91 21.32
C GLU A 210 1.13 6.23 21.56
N GLU A 211 1.13 7.15 20.59
CA GLU A 211 0.58 8.51 20.69
C GLU A 211 -0.91 8.59 21.10
N ASP A 212 -1.75 7.59 20.76
CA ASP A 212 -3.18 7.58 21.12
C ASP A 212 -3.50 6.86 22.45
N PHE A 213 -2.49 6.32 23.15
CA PHE A 213 -2.69 5.62 24.42
C PHE A 213 -2.39 6.49 25.65
N ARG A 214 -1.95 7.74 25.47
CA ARG A 214 -1.80 8.70 26.58
C ARG A 214 -3.16 9.35 26.85
N ALA A 215 -3.60 9.33 28.11
CA ALA A 215 -4.79 10.06 28.53
C ALA A 215 -4.57 11.56 28.26
N ASP A 216 -5.42 12.14 27.40
CA ASP A 216 -5.37 13.57 27.08
C ASP A 216 -5.78 14.38 28.32
N PRO A 217 -4.91 15.24 28.90
CA PRO A 217 -5.32 16.17 29.95
C PRO A 217 -6.21 17.22 29.29
N GLY A 218 -7.52 16.96 29.40
CA GLY A 218 -8.58 17.57 28.60
C GLY A 218 -8.36 19.00 28.13
N VAL A 219 -8.58 19.22 26.83
CA VAL A 219 -9.25 20.40 26.25
C VAL A 219 -9.37 20.26 24.72
N LEU A 220 -10.63 20.35 24.26
CA LEU A 220 -11.17 20.96 23.03
C LEU A 220 -10.82 20.40 21.63
N THR A 221 -11.86 19.77 21.04
CA THR A 221 -12.28 19.91 19.63
C THR A 221 -11.20 19.89 18.56
N ARG A 222 -11.04 18.69 17.97
CA ARG A 222 -10.29 18.40 16.74
C ARG A 222 -10.68 19.36 15.63
N SER A 223 -9.87 20.40 15.43
CA SER A 223 -9.89 21.23 14.22
C SER A 223 -9.19 20.48 13.08
N PRO A 224 -9.45 20.80 11.80
CA PRO A 224 -8.89 20.08 10.64
C PRO A 224 -7.36 20.23 10.49
N ASN A 225 -6.73 20.98 11.38
CA ASN A 225 -5.28 21.04 11.50
C ASN A 225 -4.88 20.03 12.57
N LEU A 226 -4.46 18.84 12.14
CA LEU A 226 -3.84 17.79 12.96
C LEU A 226 -2.60 18.34 13.67
N THR A 227 -2.76 19.05 14.78
CA THR A 227 -1.70 19.28 15.76
C THR A 227 -1.62 18.05 16.64
N LEU A 228 -0.75 17.12 16.24
CA LEU A 228 -0.34 16.00 17.07
C LEU A 228 0.45 16.56 18.27
N SER A 229 0.20 16.05 19.48
CA SER A 229 0.73 16.57 20.74
C SER A 229 2.09 15.97 21.16
N ALA A 230 2.71 15.16 20.30
CA ALA A 230 3.91 14.39 20.60
C ALA A 230 5.12 14.80 19.73
N ALA A 231 6.31 14.22 19.94
CA ALA A 231 7.44 14.44 19.05
C ALA A 231 7.43 13.42 17.89
N SER A 232 8.14 13.74 16.80
CA SER A 232 8.32 12.79 15.70
C SER A 232 8.97 11.51 16.24
N PRO A 233 8.48 10.32 15.84
CA PRO A 233 9.16 9.07 16.16
C PRO A 233 10.62 9.09 15.68
N HIS A 234 11.52 8.49 16.46
CA HIS A 234 12.91 8.31 16.03
C HIS A 234 12.98 7.28 14.88
N HIS A 235 13.38 7.75 13.70
CA HIS A 235 13.47 6.93 12.48
C HIS A 235 14.70 6.00 12.45
N GLY A 236 15.76 6.34 13.19
CA GLY A 236 17.03 5.63 13.17
C GLY A 236 16.92 4.19 13.68
N GLY A 237 17.24 3.20 12.84
CA GLY A 237 17.24 1.78 13.22
C GLY A 237 15.85 1.15 13.35
N LEU A 238 14.78 1.92 13.12
CA LEU A 238 13.40 1.46 13.30
C LEU A 238 13.04 0.28 12.39
N ALA A 239 13.48 0.33 11.13
CA ALA A 239 13.31 -0.78 10.19
C ALA A 239 13.90 -2.09 10.75
N THR A 240 15.11 -2.04 11.31
CA THR A 240 15.76 -3.19 11.95
C THR A 240 15.00 -3.65 13.18
N ALA A 241 14.56 -2.72 14.04
CA ALA A 241 13.80 -3.04 15.25
C ALA A 241 12.47 -3.74 14.92
N VAL A 242 11.71 -3.26 13.93
CA VAL A 242 10.45 -3.90 13.51
C VAL A 242 10.72 -5.27 12.86
N LYS A 243 11.79 -5.42 12.06
CA LYS A 243 12.20 -6.73 11.52
C LYS A 243 12.49 -7.74 12.63
N MET A 244 13.20 -7.32 13.69
CA MET A 244 13.50 -8.17 14.83
C MET A 244 12.24 -8.50 15.64
N ALA A 245 11.37 -7.51 15.88
CA ALA A 245 10.12 -7.71 16.58
C ALA A 245 9.23 -8.73 15.86
N TYR A 246 9.07 -8.57 14.53
CA TYR A 246 8.43 -9.54 13.67
C TYR A 246 9.09 -10.92 13.81
N SER A 247 10.40 -11.03 13.57
CA SER A 247 11.12 -12.32 13.65
C SER A 247 10.90 -13.05 14.98
N ASN A 248 10.90 -12.32 16.09
CA ASN A 248 10.76 -12.86 17.44
C ASN A 248 9.30 -13.10 17.87
N GLY A 249 8.31 -12.69 17.08
CA GLY A 249 6.90 -12.76 17.47
C GLY A 249 6.56 -11.81 18.63
N THR A 250 7.22 -10.65 18.67
CA THR A 250 7.01 -9.61 19.69
C THR A 250 6.48 -8.33 19.04
N VAL A 251 5.96 -7.42 19.86
CA VAL A 251 5.44 -6.13 19.40
C VAL A 251 6.40 -5.02 19.82
N LEU A 252 6.94 -4.29 18.84
CA LEU A 252 7.70 -3.07 19.08
C LEU A 252 6.74 -1.94 19.46
N ARG A 253 7.04 -1.26 20.57
CA ARG A 253 6.37 -0.01 20.93
C ARG A 253 7.19 1.14 20.34
N ILE A 254 6.54 1.97 19.53
CA ILE A 254 7.16 3.13 18.89
C ILE A 254 6.76 4.36 19.71
N PRO A 255 7.68 4.89 20.53
CA PRO A 255 7.41 6.09 21.32
C PRO A 255 7.36 7.32 20.40
N SER A 256 6.54 8.27 20.83
CA SER A 256 6.46 9.64 20.33
C SER A 256 6.81 10.63 21.44
#